data_AF-A0A397J3F1-F1
#
_entry.id   AF-A0A397J3F1-F1
#
_cell.length_a   1.000
_cell.length_b   1.000
_cell.length_c   1.000
_cell.angle_alpha   90.00
_cell.angle_beta   90.00
_cell.angle_gamma   90.00
#
_symmetry.space_group_name_H-M   'P 1'
#
loop_
_entity.id
_entity.type
_entity.pdbx_description
1 polymer ?
#
loop_
_entity_poly.entity_id
_entity_poly.type
_entity_poly.pdbx_seq_one_letter_code
_entity_poly.pdbx_strand_id
1 'polypeptide(L)'
;MRAFPFALFTSIVAIVFGILQSWSSSNEEMSEYSTFPSTRDALKTIFSKASDKEISKYERQLKKVEILDPVLIINPNQDWISQYGLPTYHAVMDSFATYGLQNSRRDENSRCIFHFTGVDEMFTTRDKINDIFPNAFMDSPSLQALIPNARLHPIGTAFILTNVAKNKLRINEADL
;
A
#
# COMPACT_ATOMS: atom_id res chain seq x y z
N MET A 1 -16.70 -28.17 22.45
CA MET A 1 -17.36 -27.77 21.19
C MET A 1 -18.54 -26.88 21.54
N ARG A 2 -18.45 -25.57 21.30
CA ARG A 2 -19.58 -24.62 21.30
C ARG A 2 -19.18 -23.39 20.49
N ALA A 3 -20.11 -22.98 19.65
CA ALA A 3 -19.94 -22.24 18.41
C ALA A 3 -19.62 -20.75 18.57
N PHE A 4 -18.92 -20.22 17.58
CA PHE A 4 -18.80 -18.79 17.28
C PHE A 4 -20.19 -18.16 17.06
N PRO A 5 -20.46 -16.98 17.63
CA PRO A 5 -21.33 -16.01 16.98
C PRO A 5 -20.49 -15.19 16.00
N PHE A 6 -20.71 -15.46 14.72
CA PHE A 6 -20.37 -14.57 13.61
C PHE A 6 -21.05 -13.20 13.83
N ALA A 7 -20.28 -12.12 13.75
CA ALA A 7 -20.79 -10.78 13.47
C ALA A 7 -20.19 -10.33 12.14
N LEU A 8 -21.01 -10.34 11.09
CA LEU A 8 -20.68 -9.83 9.76
C LEU A 8 -20.90 -8.31 9.70
N PHE A 9 -19.85 -7.61 9.30
CA PHE A 9 -19.74 -6.37 8.50
C PHE A 9 -20.74 -5.20 8.62
N THR A 10 -20.14 -3.99 8.60
CA THR A 10 -20.55 -2.67 8.05
C THR A 10 -20.45 -1.59 9.14
N SER A 11 -19.58 -0.57 9.05
CA SER A 11 -19.57 0.44 8.01
C SER A 11 -18.20 1.15 7.88
N ILE A 12 -17.85 1.39 6.63
CA ILE A 12 -16.80 2.23 6.05
C ILE A 12 -16.52 3.47 6.89
N VAL A 13 -15.25 3.77 7.18
CA VAL A 13 -14.69 5.08 6.80
C VAL A 13 -13.19 5.03 6.48
N ALA A 14 -12.92 5.52 5.27
CA ALA A 14 -11.67 6.08 4.74
C ALA A 14 -10.37 5.36 5.07
N ILE A 15 -10.29 4.08 4.73
CA ILE A 15 -9.07 3.61 4.09
C ILE A 15 -9.36 3.75 2.60
N VAL A 16 -8.70 4.68 1.91
CA VAL A 16 -8.75 4.76 0.45
C VAL A 16 -8.01 3.52 -0.09
N PHE A 17 -8.62 2.35 0.04
CA PHE A 17 -8.21 1.10 -0.59
C PHE A 17 -8.52 1.22 -2.09
N GLY A 18 -7.70 1.99 -2.80
CA GLY A 18 -7.50 1.76 -4.22
C GLY A 18 -6.62 0.53 -4.35
N ILE A 19 -7.20 -0.67 -4.43
CA ILE A 19 -6.46 -1.85 -4.89
C ILE A 19 -6.11 -1.57 -6.35
N LEU A 20 -4.86 -1.19 -6.60
CA LEU A 20 -4.34 -1.05 -7.94
C LEU A 20 -3.73 -2.38 -8.34
N GLN A 21 -4.37 -3.06 -9.29
CA GLN A 21 -3.81 -4.24 -9.95
C GLN A 21 -2.94 -3.79 -11.11
N SER A 22 -1.64 -4.07 -11.03
CA SER A 22 -0.67 -3.79 -12.10
C SER A 22 -0.29 -5.10 -12.81
N TRP A 23 -0.35 -5.10 -14.14
CA TRP A 23 0.02 -6.24 -14.99
C TRP A 23 1.28 -5.91 -15.80
N SER A 24 2.25 -6.82 -15.81
CA SER A 24 3.41 -6.81 -16.72
C SER A 24 3.03 -7.54 -18.01
N SER A 25 2.89 -6.81 -19.12
CA SER A 25 2.46 -7.38 -20.42
C SER A 25 3.67 -7.84 -21.24
N SER A 26 3.70 -9.12 -21.62
CA SER A 26 4.48 -9.64 -22.75
C SER A 26 3.49 -10.10 -23.83
N ASN A 27 3.67 -9.57 -25.05
CA ASN A 27 2.74 -9.60 -26.18
C ASN A 27 2.05 -10.94 -26.46
N GLU A 28 0.72 -10.96 -26.53
CA GLU A 28 -0.13 -11.31 -27.71
C GLU A 28 -1.61 -11.48 -27.29
N GLU A 29 -2.49 -10.77 -28.02
CA GLU A 29 -3.95 -10.91 -28.20
C GLU A 29 -4.87 -11.35 -27.04
N MET A 30 -5.67 -10.42 -26.50
CA MET A 30 -7.15 -10.58 -26.43
C MET A 30 -7.85 -9.29 -25.99
N SER A 31 -8.81 -8.88 -26.81
CA SER A 31 -9.39 -7.54 -26.94
C SER A 31 -10.67 -7.31 -26.12
N GLU A 32 -10.69 -7.64 -24.82
CA GLU A 32 -11.90 -7.40 -23.99
C GLU A 32 -11.61 -7.14 -22.50
N TYR A 33 -10.44 -6.60 -22.16
CA TYR A 33 -10.03 -6.27 -20.77
C TYR A 33 -9.23 -4.95 -20.69
N SER A 34 -9.54 -3.95 -21.54
CA SER A 34 -8.75 -2.71 -21.71
C SER A 34 -8.92 -1.63 -20.62
N THR A 35 -9.54 -1.92 -19.48
CA THR A 35 -9.99 -0.88 -18.53
C THR A 35 -9.06 -0.62 -17.35
N PHE A 36 -7.97 -1.38 -17.18
CA PHE A 36 -7.04 -1.16 -16.06
C PHE A 36 -5.93 -0.17 -16.43
N PRO A 37 -5.67 0.85 -15.60
CA PRO A 37 -4.61 1.82 -15.86
C PRO A 37 -3.24 1.14 -15.81
N SER A 38 -2.30 1.64 -16.63
CA SER A 38 -0.91 1.19 -16.53
C SER A 38 -0.31 1.53 -15.16
N THR A 39 0.75 0.82 -14.75
CA THR A 39 1.50 1.13 -13.51
C THR A 39 1.92 2.60 -13.46
N ARG A 40 2.32 3.15 -14.62
CA ARG A 40 2.76 4.53 -14.73
C ARG A 40 1.60 5.51 -14.52
N ASP A 41 0.44 5.23 -15.12
CA ASP A 41 -0.75 6.07 -14.96
C ASP A 41 -1.25 6.03 -13.51
N ALA A 42 -1.28 4.84 -12.90
CA ALA A 42 -1.60 4.67 -11.50
C ALA A 42 -0.67 5.48 -10.59
N LEU A 43 0.64 5.41 -10.82
CA LEU A 43 1.63 6.21 -10.07
C LEU A 43 1.43 7.71 -10.28
N LYS A 44 1.07 8.16 -11.49
CA LYS A 44 0.75 9.58 -11.74
C LYS A 44 -0.54 10.01 -11.06
N THR A 45 -1.52 9.11 -10.91
CA THR A 45 -2.73 9.39 -10.13
C THR A 45 -2.42 9.50 -8.64
N ILE A 46 -1.64 8.57 -8.08
CA ILE A 46 -1.26 8.58 -6.66
C ILE A 46 -0.37 9.78 -6.34
N PHE A 47 0.69 9.98 -7.13
CA PHE A 47 1.69 11.02 -6.94
C PHE A 47 1.55 12.11 -8.00
N SER A 48 0.40 12.79 -8.01
CA SER A 48 0.06 13.81 -9.01
C SER A 48 1.05 14.99 -9.08
N LYS A 49 1.85 15.19 -8.04
CA LYS A 49 2.88 16.24 -7.96
C LYS A 49 4.30 15.74 -8.23
N ALA A 50 4.51 14.43 -8.41
CA ALA A 50 5.84 13.88 -8.66
C ALA A 50 6.30 14.13 -10.10
N SER A 51 7.60 14.35 -10.26
CA SER A 51 8.23 14.48 -11.58
C SER A 51 8.24 13.16 -12.35
N ASP A 52 8.30 13.20 -13.68
CA ASP A 52 8.43 11.98 -14.49
C ASP A 52 9.67 11.14 -14.13
N LYS A 53 10.73 11.77 -13.61
CA LYS A 53 11.94 11.10 -13.10
C LYS A 53 11.63 10.29 -11.83
N GLU A 54 10.87 10.86 -10.90
CA GLU A 54 10.42 10.16 -9.69
C GLU A 54 9.45 9.03 -10.05
N ILE A 55 8.47 9.29 -10.91
CA ILE A 55 7.57 8.26 -11.43
C ILE A 55 8.36 7.10 -12.05
N SER A 56 9.38 7.38 -12.86
CA SER A 56 10.22 6.34 -13.47
C SER A 56 11.12 5.63 -12.46
N LYS A 57 11.47 6.26 -11.32
CA LYS A 57 12.13 5.57 -10.20
C LYS A 57 11.15 4.60 -9.54
N TYR A 58 9.95 5.05 -9.21
CA TYR A 58 8.90 4.23 -8.59
C TYR A 58 8.49 3.05 -9.48
N GLU A 59 8.33 3.29 -10.78
CA GLU A 59 8.01 2.24 -11.75
C GLU A 59 9.09 1.14 -11.77
N ARG A 60 10.38 1.53 -11.67
CA ARG A 60 11.49 0.57 -11.59
C ARG A 60 11.52 -0.21 -10.28
N GLN A 61 11.08 0.40 -9.17
CA GLN A 61 10.92 -0.31 -7.89
C GLN A 61 9.82 -1.38 -8.03
N LEU A 62 8.65 -0.98 -8.54
CA LEU A 62 7.51 -1.89 -8.70
C LEU A 62 7.77 -3.07 -9.65
N LYS A 63 8.63 -2.90 -10.66
CA LYS A 63 9.03 -3.99 -11.57
C LYS A 63 9.79 -5.13 -10.91
N LYS A 64 10.34 -4.92 -9.70
CA LYS A 64 11.08 -5.94 -8.94
C LYS A 64 10.19 -6.73 -7.98
N VAL A 65 8.93 -6.33 -7.80
CA VAL A 65 8.00 -6.95 -6.86
C VAL A 65 7.56 -8.29 -7.41
N GLU A 66 7.60 -9.33 -6.58
CA GLU A 66 7.12 -10.66 -6.97
C GLU A 66 5.60 -10.66 -7.18
N ILE A 67 5.10 -11.67 -7.89
CA ILE A 67 3.66 -11.81 -8.12
C ILE A 67 2.98 -12.09 -6.77
N LEU A 68 1.86 -11.42 -6.50
CA LEU A 68 1.07 -11.44 -5.26
C LEU A 68 1.69 -10.75 -4.04
N ASP A 69 2.96 -10.32 -4.09
CA ASP A 69 3.56 -9.54 -3.01
C ASP A 69 2.86 -8.17 -2.89
N PRO A 70 2.38 -7.78 -1.69
CA PRO A 70 1.74 -6.50 -1.50
C PRO A 70 2.77 -5.38 -1.40
N VAL A 71 2.47 -4.29 -2.09
CA VAL A 71 3.21 -3.03 -1.99
C VAL A 71 2.31 -1.98 -1.36
N LEU A 72 2.76 -1.43 -0.23
CA LEU A 72 2.12 -0.29 0.41
C LEU A 72 2.70 0.99 -0.18
N ILE A 73 1.84 1.85 -0.71
CA ILE A 73 2.22 3.17 -1.23
C ILE A 73 1.57 4.22 -0.33
N ILE A 74 2.35 5.16 0.19
CA ILE A 74 1.87 6.27 1.02
C ILE A 74 2.12 7.58 0.30
N ASN A 75 1.05 8.28 -0.07
CA ASN A 75 1.11 9.65 -0.56
C ASN A 75 1.09 10.62 0.63
N PRO A 76 2.13 11.46 0.84
CA PRO A 76 2.26 12.27 2.05
C PRO A 76 1.13 13.29 2.22
N ASN A 77 0.62 13.43 3.44
CA ASN A 77 -0.27 14.52 3.82
C ASN A 77 0.55 15.75 4.26
N GLN A 78 0.53 16.81 3.44
CA GLN A 78 1.32 18.02 3.71
C GLN A 78 0.84 18.78 4.95
N ASP A 79 -0.44 18.71 5.30
CA ASP A 79 -0.98 19.36 6.51
C ASP A 79 -0.44 18.65 7.76
N TRP A 80 -0.39 17.30 7.71
CA TRP A 80 0.21 16.51 8.78
C TRP A 80 1.70 16.82 8.96
N ILE A 81 2.45 16.92 7.84
CA ILE A 81 3.87 17.30 7.88
C ILE A 81 4.05 18.72 8.45
N SER A 82 3.17 19.65 8.08
CA SER A 82 3.20 21.02 8.59
C SER A 82 2.94 21.08 10.10
N GLN A 83 2.08 20.19 10.62
CA GLN A 83 1.72 20.11 12.03
C GLN A 83 2.79 19.42 12.89
N TYR A 84 3.34 18.29 12.43
CA TYR A 84 4.23 17.43 13.22
C TYR A 84 5.72 17.53 12.83
N GLY A 85 6.02 18.18 11.70
CA GLY A 85 7.37 18.39 11.21
C GLY A 85 7.90 17.26 10.32
N LEU A 86 8.76 17.63 9.38
CA LEU A 86 9.43 16.70 8.46
C LEU A 86 10.28 15.62 9.16
N PRO A 87 11.01 15.91 10.26
CA PRO A 87 11.75 14.87 10.98
C PRO A 87 10.84 13.76 11.55
N THR A 88 9.68 14.14 12.09
CA THR A 88 8.69 13.19 12.61
C THR A 88 8.11 12.34 11.48
N TYR A 89 7.79 12.97 10.35
CA TYR A 89 7.36 12.25 9.15
C TYR A 89 8.39 11.21 8.71
N HIS A 90 9.68 11.59 8.63
CA HIS A 90 10.75 10.67 8.28
C HIS A 90 10.88 9.52 9.28
N ALA A 91 10.75 9.77 10.58
CA ALA A 91 10.83 8.72 11.60
C ALA A 91 9.73 7.65 11.41
N VAL A 92 8.49 8.08 11.10
CA VAL A 92 7.39 7.14 10.82
C VAL A 92 7.65 6.34 9.53
N MET A 93 8.04 7.01 8.44
CA MET A 93 8.34 6.33 7.16
C MET A 93 9.55 5.39 7.27
N ASP A 94 10.58 5.78 8.01
CA ASP A 94 11.74 4.93 8.27
C ASP A 94 11.36 3.72 9.15
N SER A 95 10.36 3.85 10.02
CA SER A 95 9.80 2.72 10.77
C SER A 95 9.08 1.74 9.85
N PHE A 96 8.26 2.21 8.89
CA PHE A 96 7.70 1.34 7.83
C PHE A 96 8.79 0.62 7.03
N ALA A 97 9.87 1.33 6.69
CA ALA A 97 10.95 0.78 5.89
C ALA A 97 11.76 -0.31 6.63
N THR A 98 11.89 -0.24 7.95
CA THR A 98 12.89 -1.03 8.71
C THR A 98 12.32 -1.93 9.80
N TYR A 99 11.05 -1.79 10.19
CA TYR A 99 10.48 -2.56 11.30
C TYR A 99 10.66 -4.08 11.08
N GLY A 100 11.22 -4.77 12.07
CA GLY A 100 11.44 -6.22 12.01
C GLY A 100 12.54 -6.69 11.05
N LEU A 101 13.29 -5.78 10.42
CA LEU A 101 14.36 -6.12 9.47
C LEU A 101 15.75 -5.96 10.09
N GLN A 102 16.69 -6.79 9.62
CA GLN A 102 18.11 -6.68 9.95
C GLN A 102 18.87 -6.07 8.76
N ASN A 103 19.37 -4.84 8.93
CA ASN A 103 20.21 -4.14 7.94
C ASN A 103 19.63 -4.06 6.51
N SER A 104 18.30 -4.09 6.38
CA SER A 104 17.60 -3.96 5.10
C SER A 104 16.43 -2.98 5.19
N ARG A 105 15.94 -2.55 4.02
CA ARG A 105 14.83 -1.62 3.88
C ARG A 105 13.86 -2.09 2.80
N ARG A 106 12.57 -1.90 3.06
CA ARG A 106 11.47 -2.23 2.13
C ARG A 106 11.25 -1.22 1.01
N ASP A 107 11.89 -0.04 1.10
CA ASP A 107 11.49 1.14 0.33
C ASP A 107 12.51 1.66 -0.67
N GLU A 108 13.68 1.03 -0.76
CA GLU A 108 14.84 1.54 -1.52
C GLU A 108 15.10 3.03 -1.25
N ASN A 109 14.94 3.46 0.02
CA ASN A 109 15.05 4.85 0.47
C ASN A 109 14.06 5.83 -0.18
N SER A 110 12.90 5.36 -0.63
CA SER A 110 11.84 6.20 -1.20
C SER A 110 11.01 6.93 -0.15
N ARG A 111 10.83 6.33 1.05
CA ARG A 111 9.90 6.78 2.11
C ARG A 111 8.45 6.95 1.64
N CYS A 112 8.04 6.23 0.59
CA CYS A 112 6.68 6.29 0.07
C CYS A 112 6.19 4.98 -0.57
N ILE A 113 7.08 4.06 -0.94
CA ILE A 113 6.73 2.76 -1.53
C ILE A 113 7.41 1.69 -0.69
N PHE A 114 6.66 0.75 -0.12
CA PHE A 114 7.16 -0.26 0.80
C PHE A 114 6.74 -1.65 0.34
N HIS A 115 7.71 -2.53 0.15
CA HIS A 115 7.53 -3.89 -0.35
C HIS A 115 7.45 -4.87 0.83
N PHE A 116 6.46 -5.75 0.83
CA PHE A 116 6.29 -6.79 1.83
C PHE A 116 6.20 -8.16 1.16
N THR A 117 6.64 -9.21 1.85
CA THR A 117 6.57 -10.61 1.35
C THR A 117 5.19 -11.23 1.55
N GLY A 118 4.25 -10.48 2.10
CA GLY A 118 2.91 -10.96 2.41
C GLY A 118 2.06 -9.93 3.12
N VAL A 119 0.74 -10.12 3.02
CA VAL A 119 -0.26 -9.21 3.60
C VAL A 119 -0.18 -9.21 5.13
N ASP A 120 0.14 -10.35 5.73
CA ASP A 120 0.29 -10.50 7.19
C ASP A 120 1.48 -9.69 7.73
N GLU A 121 2.61 -9.69 7.02
CA GLU A 121 3.78 -8.88 7.38
C GLU A 121 3.47 -7.38 7.31
N MET A 122 2.77 -6.97 6.24
CA MET A 122 2.34 -5.58 6.05
C MET A 122 1.42 -5.11 7.17
N PHE A 123 0.39 -5.90 7.53
CA PHE A 123 -0.53 -5.52 8.61
C PHE A 123 0.11 -5.58 9.99
N THR A 124 0.98 -6.56 10.24
CA THR A 124 1.75 -6.62 11.49
C THR A 124 2.63 -5.38 11.65
N THR A 125 3.30 -4.96 10.56
CA THR A 125 4.12 -3.75 10.53
C THR A 125 3.27 -2.50 10.77
N ARG A 126 2.12 -2.37 10.11
CA ARG A 126 1.16 -1.27 10.32
C ARG A 126 0.76 -1.15 11.79
N ASP A 127 0.34 -2.25 12.41
CA ASP A 127 -0.17 -2.24 13.77
C ASP A 127 0.91 -1.83 14.77
N LYS A 128 2.13 -2.33 14.57
CA LYS A 128 3.28 -1.97 15.41
C LYS A 128 3.69 -0.51 15.27
N ILE A 129 3.58 0.05 14.07
CA ILE A 129 3.86 1.47 13.86
C ILE A 129 2.75 2.34 14.45
N ASN A 130 1.49 1.88 14.43
CA ASN A 130 0.40 2.56 15.13
C ASN A 130 0.58 2.58 16.65
N ASP A 131 1.12 1.50 17.23
CA ASP A 131 1.47 1.46 18.66
C ASP A 131 2.55 2.52 19.00
N ILE A 132 3.55 2.70 18.13
CA ILE A 132 4.68 3.62 18.37
C ILE A 132 4.32 5.07 18.02
N PHE A 133 3.56 5.28 16.94
CA PHE A 133 3.21 6.59 16.38
C PHE A 133 1.70 6.72 16.21
N PRO A 134 0.92 6.75 17.29
CA PRO A 134 -0.54 6.77 17.19
C PRO A 134 -1.07 7.98 16.41
N ASN A 135 -0.39 9.13 16.47
CA ASN A 135 -0.78 10.34 15.75
C ASN A 135 -0.59 10.26 14.23
N ALA A 136 0.11 9.24 13.71
CA ALA A 136 0.24 9.02 12.27
C ALA A 136 -1.01 8.37 11.65
N PHE A 137 -1.92 7.86 12.47
CA PHE A 137 -3.11 7.11 12.06
C PHE A 137 -4.39 7.84 12.43
N MET A 138 -5.42 7.63 11.64
CA MET A 138 -6.75 8.16 11.88
C MET A 138 -7.57 7.22 12.77
N ASP A 139 -8.34 7.77 13.70
CA ASP A 139 -9.33 7.00 14.45
C ASP A 139 -10.46 6.54 13.52
N SER A 140 -11.06 5.37 13.82
CA SER A 140 -12.26 4.96 13.09
C SER A 140 -13.37 6.00 13.34
N PRO A 141 -14.23 6.33 12.38
CA PRO A 141 -15.18 7.42 12.59
C PRO A 141 -16.31 7.12 13.54
N SER A 142 -16.60 5.84 13.75
CA SER A 142 -17.37 5.41 14.91
C SER A 142 -16.75 5.88 16.23
N LEU A 143 -15.42 5.84 16.36
CA LEU A 143 -14.69 6.35 17.52
C LEU A 143 -14.55 7.87 17.50
N GLN A 144 -14.40 8.49 16.33
CA GLN A 144 -14.25 9.95 16.22
C GLN A 144 -15.44 10.71 16.81
N ALA A 145 -16.66 10.17 16.67
CA ALA A 145 -17.86 10.75 17.25
C ALA A 145 -17.95 10.59 18.78
N LEU A 146 -17.13 9.73 19.38
CA LEU A 146 -17.20 9.35 20.79
C LEU A 146 -16.08 9.94 21.65
N ILE A 147 -14.98 10.41 21.05
CA ILE A 147 -13.82 10.93 21.78
C ILE A 147 -13.53 12.40 21.42
N PRO A 148 -13.36 13.29 22.41
CA PRO A 148 -13.19 14.74 22.16
C PRO A 148 -11.90 15.11 21.44
N ASN A 149 -10.87 14.24 21.48
CA ASN A 149 -9.58 14.45 20.84
C ASN A 149 -9.30 13.37 19.79
N ALA A 150 -10.27 13.13 18.93
CA ALA A 150 -10.13 12.15 17.87
C ALA A 150 -9.01 12.51 16.88
N ARG A 151 -8.30 11.50 16.40
CA ARG A 151 -7.26 11.64 15.37
C ARG A 151 -7.94 11.67 14.00
N LEU A 152 -8.02 12.86 13.41
CA LEU A 152 -8.76 13.09 12.16
C LEU A 152 -7.88 13.07 10.91
N HIS A 153 -6.58 13.32 11.05
CA HIS A 153 -5.67 13.50 9.91
C HIS A 153 -4.56 12.45 9.96
N PRO A 154 -4.56 11.46 9.06
CA PRO A 154 -3.46 10.51 8.97
C PRO A 154 -2.23 11.16 8.32
N ILE A 155 -1.08 10.50 8.48
CA ILE A 155 0.21 10.90 7.91
C ILE A 155 0.22 10.97 6.37
N GLY A 156 -0.70 10.28 5.72
CA GLY A 156 -0.82 10.22 4.29
C GLY A 156 -1.98 9.34 3.84
N THR A 157 -2.22 9.36 2.54
CA THR A 157 -3.17 8.44 1.90
C THR A 157 -2.44 7.16 1.52
N ALA A 158 -2.88 6.04 2.07
CA ALA A 158 -2.31 4.73 1.80
C ALA A 158 -3.04 4.03 0.64
N PHE A 159 -2.28 3.38 -0.25
CA PHE A 159 -2.73 2.53 -1.33
C PHE A 159 -2.03 1.18 -1.24
N ILE A 160 -2.71 0.11 -1.61
CA ILE A 160 -2.12 -1.23 -1.67
C ILE A 160 -2.15 -1.70 -3.13
N LEU A 161 -0.97 -1.96 -3.66
CA LEU A 161 -0.79 -2.50 -4.99
C LEU A 161 -0.45 -3.98 -4.87
N THR A 162 -1.13 -4.82 -5.64
CA THR A 162 -0.83 -6.24 -5.75
C THR A 162 -0.65 -6.57 -7.22
N ASN A 163 0.50 -7.14 -7.56
CA ASN A 163 0.75 -7.66 -8.90
C ASN A 163 0.04 -9.00 -9.05
N VAL A 164 -0.84 -9.12 -10.05
CA VAL A 164 -1.69 -10.31 -10.24
C VAL A 164 -1.47 -10.94 -11.62
N ALA A 165 -0.25 -10.90 -12.16
CA ALA A 165 0.03 -11.40 -13.50
C ALA A 165 -0.64 -12.78 -13.76
N LYS A 166 -1.41 -12.89 -14.86
CA LYS A 166 -1.90 -14.19 -15.33
C LYS A 166 -0.67 -15.05 -15.65
N ASN A 167 -0.41 -16.05 -14.82
CA ASN A 167 0.39 -17.17 -15.28
C ASN A 167 -0.34 -17.74 -16.51
N LYS A 168 0.30 -17.68 -17.68
CA LYS A 168 0.02 -18.63 -18.74
C LYS A 168 0.40 -19.98 -18.13
N LEU A 169 -0.57 -20.67 -17.53
CA LEU A 169 -0.42 -22.07 -17.18
C LEU A 169 -0.01 -22.75 -18.49
N ARG A 170 1.27 -23.09 -18.62
CA ARG A 170 1.73 -24.08 -19.59
C ARG A 170 1.13 -25.39 -19.11
N ILE A 171 -0.13 -25.63 -19.46
CA ILE A 171 -0.64 -26.99 -19.55
C ILE A 171 0.14 -27.57 -20.72
N ASN A 172 1.14 -28.38 -20.42
CA ASN A 172 1.78 -29.17 -21.45
C ASN A 172 0.72 -30.14 -21.94
N GLU A 173 0.18 -29.92 -23.14
CA GLU A 173 -0.62 -30.91 -23.88
C GLU A 173 0.29 -32.05 -24.34
N ALA A 174 0.87 -32.78 -23.39
CA ALA A 174 1.66 -33.97 -23.65
C ALA A 174 1.25 -35.18 -22.77
N ASP A 175 0.24 -35.02 -21.90
CA ASP A 175 -0.25 -36.09 -21.00
C ASP A 175 -1.76 -36.40 -21.19
N LEU A 176 -2.28 -36.33 -22.42
CA LEU A 176 -3.60 -36.88 -22.77
C LEU A 176 -3.50 -37.86 -23.94
#